data_AF-A0A229TV73-F1
#
_entry.id   AF-A0A229TV73-F1
#
_cell.length_a   1.000
_cell.length_b   1.000
_cell.length_c   1.000
_cell.angle_alpha   90.00
_cell.angle_beta   90.00
_cell.angle_gamma   90.00
#
_symmetry.space_group_name_H-M   'P 1'
#
loop_
_entity.id
_entity.type
_entity.pdbx_description
1 polymer ?
#
loop_
_entity_poly.entity_id
_entity_poly.type
_entity_poly.pdbx_seq_one_letter_code
_entity_poly.pdbx_strand_id
1 'polypeptide(L)'
;MSTELVFRCLVCDQPRTEADVPCELCGAAPDLHVVEGDELVTYDPFRLNRLVSAAAAARVAHALAVLADSHHYRARLWADRDAPRAQWHRTEAASLEWMRAAELARAELEETA
;
A
#
# COMPACT_ATOMS: atom_id res chain seq x y z
N MET A 1 3.16 18.82 36.53
CA MET A 1 3.59 19.81 35.52
C MET A 1 3.34 19.19 34.17
N SER A 2 2.46 19.78 33.35
CA SER A 2 2.21 19.28 32.00
C SER A 2 3.38 19.73 31.12
N THR A 3 4.17 18.79 30.61
CA THR A 3 5.11 19.07 29.52
C THR A 3 4.27 19.39 28.29
N GLU A 4 4.17 20.67 27.93
CA GLU A 4 3.61 21.07 26.64
C GLU A 4 4.42 20.39 25.54
N LEU A 5 3.73 19.60 24.71
CA LEU A 5 4.32 18.99 23.52
C LEU A 5 4.62 20.13 22.54
N VAL A 6 5.92 20.39 22.32
CA VAL A 6 6.37 21.36 21.32
C VAL A 6 6.71 20.60 20.05
N PHE A 7 5.90 20.77 19.01
CA PHE A 7 6.18 20.25 17.68
C PHE A 7 7.21 21.14 16.98
N ARG A 8 7.95 20.63 15.99
CA ARG A 8 8.93 21.41 15.23
C ARG A 8 8.79 21.12 13.75
N CYS A 9 8.84 22.16 12.92
CA CYS A 9 8.84 22.01 11.48
C CYS A 9 10.13 21.32 11.01
N LEU A 10 10.02 20.22 10.26
CA LEU A 10 11.19 19.49 9.76
C LEU A 10 12.00 20.25 8.70
N VAL A 11 11.41 21.27 8.05
CA VAL A 11 12.07 22.05 7.00
C VAL A 11 12.87 23.22 7.56
N CYS A 12 12.33 23.94 8.55
CA CYS A 12 12.94 25.17 9.08
C CYS A 12 13.22 25.14 10.58
N ASP A 13 13.00 24.01 11.25
CA ASP A 13 13.21 23.76 12.70
C ASP A 13 12.44 24.71 13.63
N GLN A 14 11.44 25.41 13.10
CA GLN A 14 10.63 26.34 13.88
C GLN A 14 9.63 25.60 14.77
N PRO A 15 9.48 26.00 16.05
CA PRO A 15 8.52 25.40 16.96
C PRO A 15 7.08 25.65 16.49
N ARG A 16 6.20 24.69 16.76
CA ARG A 16 4.80 24.65 16.35
C ARG A 16 3.94 24.14 17.50
N THR A 17 2.73 24.68 17.60
CA THR A 17 1.75 24.33 18.63
C THR A 17 0.93 23.10 18.28
N GLU A 18 0.78 22.79 16.98
CA GLU A 18 -0.04 21.68 16.48
C GLU A 18 0.66 20.98 15.29
N ALA A 19 0.60 19.65 15.24
CA ALA A 19 1.21 18.83 14.18
C ALA A 19 0.45 18.89 12.85
N ASP A 20 -0.89 19.04 12.91
CA ASP A 20 -1.80 18.91 11.77
C ASP A 20 -2.04 20.21 10.98
N VAL A 21 -1.31 21.28 11.32
CA VAL A 21 -1.40 22.58 10.62
C VAL A 21 -0.22 22.70 9.64
N PRO A 22 -0.29 23.45 8.53
CA PRO A 22 0.88 23.81 7.73
C PRO A 22 1.80 24.81 8.44
N CYS A 23 3.12 24.72 8.24
CA CYS A 23 4.09 25.64 8.84
C CYS A 23 3.87 27.06 8.31
N GLU A 24 3.54 28.00 9.20
CA GLU A 24 3.25 29.39 8.82
C GLU A 24 4.47 30.14 8.24
N LEU A 25 5.68 29.70 8.57
CA LEU A 25 6.93 30.35 8.15
C LEU A 25 7.44 29.90 6.78
N CYS A 26 7.45 28.59 6.53
CA CYS A 26 7.99 28.04 5.28
C CYS A 26 6.93 27.40 4.37
N GLY A 27 5.68 27.32 4.81
CA GLY A 27 4.58 26.71 4.06
C GLY A 27 4.61 25.18 4.00
N ALA A 28 5.52 24.53 4.75
CA ALA A 28 5.60 23.07 4.77
C ALA A 28 4.28 22.43 5.24
N ALA A 29 3.84 21.37 4.56
CA ALA A 29 2.63 20.63 4.92
C ALA A 29 2.73 20.03 6.34
N PRO A 30 1.58 19.77 7.01
CA PRO A 30 1.57 19.08 8.30
C PRO A 30 2.25 17.72 8.24
N ASP A 31 2.95 17.38 9.31
CA ASP A 31 3.60 16.08 9.48
C ASP A 31 2.56 15.07 9.97
N LEU A 32 2.45 13.90 9.33
CA LEU A 32 1.53 12.85 9.75
C LEU A 32 2.27 11.84 10.64
N HIS A 33 1.82 11.71 11.89
CA HIS A 33 2.36 10.74 12.83
C HIS A 33 1.70 9.37 12.64
N VAL A 34 2.52 8.32 12.55
CA VAL A 34 2.08 6.92 12.51
C VAL A 34 2.72 6.18 13.68
N VAL A 35 1.94 5.34 14.37
CA VAL A 35 2.46 4.48 15.44
C VAL A 35 2.98 3.19 14.82
N GLU A 36 4.27 2.90 14.98
CA GLU A 36 4.89 1.63 14.59
C GLU A 36 5.35 0.88 15.84
N GLY A 37 4.61 -0.18 16.20
CA GLY A 37 4.85 -0.89 17.47
C GLY A 37 4.57 0.02 18.67
N ASP A 38 5.58 0.21 19.53
CA ASP A 38 5.52 1.11 20.70
C ASP A 38 6.14 2.49 20.42
N GLU A 39 6.62 2.76 19.19
CA GLU A 39 7.30 4.00 18.82
C GLU A 39 6.43 4.90 17.94
N LEU A 40 6.50 6.22 18.18
CA LEU A 40 5.87 7.23 17.33
C LEU A 40 6.83 7.59 16.19
N VAL A 41 6.45 7.28 14.96
CA VAL A 41 7.23 7.56 13.75
C VAL A 41 6.59 8.69 12.98
N THR A 42 7.39 9.65 12.53
CA THR A 42 6.94 10.79 11.72
C THR A 42 7.28 10.56 10.26
N TYR A 43 6.29 10.66 9.38
CA TYR A 43 6.46 10.55 7.95
C TYR A 43 6.22 11.90 7.26
N ASP A 44 7.06 12.22 6.28
CA ASP A 44 6.70 13.26 5.32
C ASP A 44 5.50 12.77 4.47
N PRO A 45 4.65 13.68 3.95
CA PRO A 45 3.45 13.30 3.21
C PRO A 45 3.70 12.42 1.97
N PHE A 46 4.85 12.58 1.29
CA PHE A 46 5.17 11.77 0.11
C PHE A 46 5.50 10.34 0.50
N ARG A 47 6.27 10.15 1.58
CA ARG A 47 6.59 8.83 2.13
C ARG A 47 5.33 8.14 2.65
N LEU A 48 4.44 8.85 3.35
CA LEU A 48 3.19 8.26 3.80
C LEU A 48 2.31 7.84 2.62
N ASN A 49 2.18 8.68 1.59
CA ASN A 49 1.40 8.32 0.39
C ASN A 49 1.95 7.05 -0.27
N ARG A 50 3.28 6.92 -0.39
CA ARG A 50 3.93 5.70 -0.89
C ARG A 50 3.60 4.47 -0.06
N LEU A 51 3.70 4.56 1.28
CA LEU A 51 3.37 3.45 2.18
C LEU A 51 1.90 3.02 2.07
N VAL A 52 0.97 3.99 1.98
CA VAL A 52 -0.47 3.72 1.81
C VAL A 52 -0.73 3.06 0.46
N SER A 53 -0.14 3.57 -0.62
CA SER A 53 -0.26 2.98 -1.96
C SER A 53 0.30 1.56 -2.02
N ALA A 54 1.48 1.33 -1.43
CA ALA A 54 2.08 -0.01 -1.35
C ALA A 54 1.19 -0.98 -0.55
N ALA A 55 0.65 -0.55 0.59
CA ALA A 55 -0.28 -1.35 1.38
C ALA A 55 -1.58 -1.66 0.61
N ALA A 56 -2.12 -0.70 -0.13
CA ALA A 56 -3.28 -0.90 -0.99
C ALA A 56 -2.98 -1.90 -2.12
N ALA A 57 -1.84 -1.76 -2.80
CA ALA A 57 -1.39 -2.69 -3.83
C ALA A 57 -1.22 -4.12 -3.29
N ALA A 58 -0.64 -4.28 -2.09
CA ALA A 58 -0.53 -5.59 -1.43
C ALA A 58 -1.91 -6.23 -1.17
N ARG A 59 -2.91 -5.44 -0.78
CA ARG A 59 -4.29 -5.93 -0.59
C ARG A 59 -4.95 -6.35 -1.90
N VAL A 60 -4.75 -5.58 -2.97
CA VAL A 60 -5.25 -5.93 -4.32
C VAL A 60 -4.56 -7.20 -4.82
N ALA A 61 -3.23 -7.27 -4.70
CA ALA A 61 -2.43 -8.44 -5.08
C ALA A 61 -2.89 -9.72 -4.35
N HIS A 62 -3.22 -9.60 -3.05
CA HIS A 62 -3.79 -10.71 -2.29
C HIS A 62 -5.15 -11.16 -2.83
N ALA A 63 -6.07 -10.23 -3.11
CA ALA A 63 -7.37 -10.56 -3.68
C ALA A 63 -7.25 -11.25 -5.05
N LEU A 64 -6.33 -10.78 -5.90
CA LEU A 64 -6.03 -11.39 -7.19
C LEU A 64 -5.49 -12.82 -7.05
N ALA A 65 -4.62 -13.08 -6.05
CA ALA A 65 -4.13 -14.42 -5.76
C ALA A 65 -5.28 -15.38 -5.36
N VAL A 66 -6.17 -14.95 -4.48
CA VAL A 66 -7.34 -15.75 -4.06
C VAL A 66 -8.26 -16.08 -5.25
N LEU A 67 -8.47 -15.12 -6.15
CA LEU A 67 -9.24 -15.35 -7.37
C LEU A 67 -8.53 -16.34 -8.31
N ALA A 68 -7.22 -16.20 -8.52
CA ALA A 68 -6.44 -17.13 -9.34
C ALA A 68 -6.52 -18.56 -8.80
N ASP A 69 -6.38 -18.75 -7.49
CA ASP A 69 -6.51 -20.05 -6.83
C ASP A 69 -7.90 -20.68 -7.04
N SER A 70 -8.95 -19.87 -6.99
CA SER A 70 -10.32 -20.30 -7.30
C SER A 70 -10.45 -20.79 -8.75
N HIS A 71 -9.82 -20.08 -9.70
CA HIS A 71 -9.79 -20.50 -11.10
C HIS A 71 -8.97 -21.78 -11.31
N HIS A 72 -7.80 -21.91 -10.67
CA HIS A 72 -7.01 -23.16 -10.69
C HIS A 72 -7.80 -24.35 -10.14
N TYR A 73 -8.52 -24.15 -9.04
CA TYR A 73 -9.39 -25.17 -8.48
C TYR A 73 -10.48 -25.58 -9.47
N ARG A 74 -11.17 -24.62 -10.09
CA ARG A 74 -12.19 -24.90 -11.11
C ARG A 74 -11.60 -25.60 -12.34
N ALA A 75 -10.40 -25.21 -12.79
CA ALA A 75 -9.72 -25.89 -13.88
C ALA A 75 -9.49 -27.38 -13.59
N ARG A 76 -9.10 -27.72 -12.35
CA ARG A 76 -8.96 -29.12 -11.91
C ARG A 76 -10.31 -29.85 -11.89
N LEU A 77 -11.38 -29.20 -11.43
CA LEU A 77 -12.73 -29.79 -11.41
C LEU A 77 -13.26 -30.14 -12.81
N TRP A 78 -12.94 -29.31 -13.81
CA TRP A 78 -13.42 -29.48 -15.17
C TRP A 78 -12.49 -30.32 -16.06
N ALA A 79 -11.28 -30.66 -15.60
CA ALA A 79 -10.23 -31.27 -16.43
C ALA A 79 -10.70 -32.50 -17.22
N ASP A 80 -11.46 -33.38 -16.58
CA ASP A 80 -11.93 -34.64 -17.19
C ASP A 80 -13.36 -34.55 -17.77
N ARG A 81 -14.03 -33.41 -17.59
CA ARG A 81 -15.46 -33.24 -17.94
C ARG A 81 -15.67 -32.32 -19.14
N ASP A 82 -14.83 -31.29 -19.25
CA ASP A 82 -14.94 -30.24 -20.25
C ASP A 82 -13.57 -29.58 -20.42
N ALA A 83 -12.77 -30.13 -21.34
CA ALA A 83 -11.42 -29.65 -21.61
C ALA A 83 -11.38 -28.17 -22.04
N PRO A 84 -12.28 -27.67 -22.93
CA PRO A 84 -12.37 -26.24 -23.23
C PRO A 84 -12.63 -25.37 -21.98
N ARG A 85 -13.58 -25.75 -21.11
CA ARG A 85 -13.86 -24.99 -19.89
C ARG A 85 -12.70 -25.02 -18.89
N ALA A 86 -12.05 -26.17 -18.74
CA ALA A 86 -10.85 -26.29 -17.91
C ALA A 86 -9.72 -25.39 -18.43
N GLN A 87 -9.55 -25.32 -19.76
CA GLN A 87 -8.57 -24.44 -20.37
C GLN A 87 -8.90 -22.96 -20.16
N TRP A 88 -10.17 -22.56 -20.30
CA TRP A 88 -10.59 -21.19 -20.00
C TRP A 88 -10.23 -20.79 -18.56
N HIS A 89 -10.52 -21.63 -17.58
CA HIS A 89 -10.14 -21.36 -16.19
C HIS A 89 -8.62 -21.23 -15.98
N ARG A 90 -7.80 -22.03 -16.66
CA ARG A 90 -6.33 -21.89 -16.60
C ARG A 90 -5.87 -20.55 -17.17
N THR A 91 -6.45 -20.12 -18.29
CA THR A 91 -6.13 -18.83 -18.90
C THR A 91 -6.52 -17.67 -17.98
N GLU A 92 -7.72 -17.70 -17.39
CA GLU A 92 -8.15 -16.68 -16.42
C GLU A 92 -7.24 -16.61 -15.18
N ALA A 93 -6.82 -17.77 -14.65
CA ALA A 93 -5.89 -17.82 -13.52
C ALA A 93 -4.55 -17.15 -13.88
N ALA A 94 -4.00 -17.46 -15.07
CA ALA A 94 -2.76 -16.86 -15.54
C ALA A 94 -2.88 -15.34 -15.74
N SER A 95 -4.02 -14.84 -16.23
CA SER A 95 -4.29 -13.40 -16.35
C SER A 95 -4.32 -12.71 -14.98
N LEU A 96 -4.94 -13.34 -13.97
CA LEU A 96 -4.99 -12.83 -12.61
C LEU A 96 -3.60 -12.80 -11.95
N GLU A 97 -2.79 -13.83 -12.17
CA GLU A 97 -1.39 -13.89 -11.71
C GLU A 97 -0.53 -12.80 -12.37
N TRP A 98 -0.73 -12.54 -13.66
CA TRP A 98 -0.04 -11.46 -14.35
C TRP A 98 -0.42 -10.08 -13.80
N MET A 99 -1.72 -9.83 -13.58
CA MET A 99 -2.19 -8.57 -12.97
C MET A 99 -1.64 -8.40 -11.54
N ARG A 100 -1.59 -9.48 -10.75
CA ARG A 100 -0.98 -9.46 -9.43
C ARG A 100 0.49 -9.05 -9.49
N ALA A 101 1.26 -9.62 -10.42
CA ALA A 101 2.67 -9.30 -10.59
C ALA A 101 2.85 -7.82 -10.99
N ALA A 102 1.99 -7.29 -11.86
CA ALA A 102 2.02 -5.89 -12.27
C ALA A 102 1.73 -4.93 -11.10
N GLU A 103 0.73 -5.25 -10.25
CA GLU A 103 0.40 -4.45 -9.07
C GLU A 103 1.56 -4.39 -8.07
N LEU A 104 2.21 -5.52 -7.79
CA LEU A 104 3.36 -5.57 -6.89
C LEU A 104 4.58 -4.83 -7.48
N ALA A 105 4.88 -5.03 -8.76
CA ALA A 105 6.01 -4.37 -9.41
C ALA A 105 5.84 -2.83 -9.42
N ARG A 106 4.60 -2.34 -9.62
CA ARG A 106 4.31 -0.90 -9.52
C ARG A 106 4.57 -0.37 -8.10
N ALA A 107 4.12 -1.10 -7.08
CA ALA A 107 4.32 -0.70 -5.69
C ALA A 107 5.81 -0.65 -5.30
N GLU A 108 6.61 -1.63 -5.73
CA GLU A 108 8.07 -1.64 -5.49
C GLU A 108 8.80 -0.46 -6.17
N LEU A 109 8.38 -0.09 -7.39
CA LEU A 109 8.89 1.10 -8.08
C LEU A 109 8.52 2.38 -7.34
N GLU A 110 7.31 2.46 -6.80
CA GLU A 110 6.86 3.62 -6.02
C GLU A 110 7.58 3.71 -4.67
N GLU A 111 7.99 2.60 -4.05
CA GLU A 111 8.72 2.59 -2.79
C GLU A 111 10.19 3.04 -2.95
N THR A 112 10.80 2.75 -4.10
CA THR A 112 12.22 3.05 -4.40
C THR A 112 12.47 4.40 -5.09
N ALA A 113 11.43 5.07 -5.61
CA ALA A 113 11.49 6.37 -6.26
C ALA A 113 11.47 7.56 -5.27
#